data_AF-A0A1U7SJF0-F1
#
_entry.id   AF-A0A1U7SJF0-F1
#
_cell.length_a   1.000
_cell.length_b   1.000
_cell.length_c   1.000
_cell.angle_alpha   90.00
_cell.angle_beta   90.00
_cell.angle_gamma   90.00
#
_symmetry.space_group_name_H-M   'P 1'
#
loop_
_entity.id
_entity.type
_entity.pdbx_description
1 polymer ?
#
loop_
_entity_poly.entity_id
_entity_poly.type
_entity_poly.pdbx_seq_one_letter_code
_entity_poly.pdbx_strand_id
1 'polypeptide(L)'
;MSLDALFQQILLTEQQAEEKRRLMHGVKLEINRNYEQVMAIKEELREAKIQLETKVQHLSEKLFYLELLKKREDSIGKQKVDLVNQKSILLNILTDTKRKMTEEERNFITEITEFNNEYGLTSNRDILIKKKVKTEMNDLENEENILKDEMESVEHKNVQLNALQLQKNELKQDLFTLQSKLKDVEEQVREAEGITRCLEAERIKVGEKPQTDTECL
;
A
#
# COMPACT_ATOMS: atom_id res chain seq x y z
N MET A 1 -125.56 -8.25 -65.33
CA MET A 1 -124.50 -9.28 -65.23
C MET A 1 -125.16 -10.63 -65.47
N SER A 2 -124.61 -11.47 -66.34
CA SER A 2 -125.09 -12.85 -66.47
C SER A 2 -124.64 -13.65 -65.25
N LEU A 3 -125.44 -14.65 -64.88
CA LEU A 3 -125.16 -15.56 -63.78
C LEU A 3 -123.78 -16.24 -63.97
N ASP A 4 -123.41 -16.57 -65.21
CA ASP A 4 -122.10 -17.14 -65.56
C ASP A 4 -120.91 -16.22 -65.26
N ALA A 5 -121.02 -14.91 -65.53
CA ALA A 5 -119.92 -13.97 -65.26
C ALA A 5 -119.66 -13.83 -63.75
N LEU A 6 -120.72 -13.89 -62.94
CA LEU A 6 -120.61 -13.89 -61.48
C LEU A 6 -119.95 -15.18 -60.98
N PHE A 7 -120.34 -16.35 -61.49
CA PHE A 7 -119.71 -17.62 -61.12
C PHE A 7 -118.23 -17.69 -61.51
N GLN A 8 -117.86 -17.19 -62.70
CA GLN A 8 -116.46 -17.10 -63.12
C GLN A 8 -115.64 -16.18 -62.20
N GLN A 9 -116.20 -15.04 -61.79
CA GLN A 9 -115.55 -14.12 -60.87
C GLN A 9 -115.36 -14.74 -59.48
N ILE A 10 -116.37 -15.43 -58.95
CA ILE A 10 -116.27 -16.17 -57.69
C ILE A 10 -115.16 -17.21 -57.75
N LEU A 11 -115.10 -18.01 -58.83
CA LEU A 11 -114.09 -19.04 -59.02
C LEU A 11 -112.67 -18.44 -59.04
N LEU A 12 -112.47 -17.36 -59.78
CA LEU A 12 -111.18 -16.66 -59.85
C LEU A 12 -110.76 -16.09 -58.48
N THR A 13 -111.70 -15.47 -57.75
CA THR A 13 -111.40 -14.92 -56.41
C THR A 13 -111.10 -16.01 -55.38
N GLU A 14 -111.76 -17.16 -55.46
CA GLU A 14 -111.47 -18.30 -54.58
C GLU A 14 -110.09 -18.90 -54.89
N GLN A 15 -109.73 -19.02 -56.17
CA GLN A 15 -108.39 -19.46 -56.57
C GLN A 15 -107.30 -18.49 -56.08
N GLN A 16 -107.50 -17.18 -56.23
CA GLN A 16 -106.58 -16.17 -55.70
C GLN A 16 -106.51 -16.19 -54.16
N ALA A 17 -107.63 -16.43 -53.48
CA ALA A 17 -107.66 -16.55 -52.02
C ALA A 17 -106.92 -17.81 -51.54
N GLU A 18 -107.04 -18.92 -52.26
CA GLU A 18 -106.32 -20.17 -52.00
C GLU A 18 -104.81 -20.02 -52.23
N GLU A 19 -104.38 -19.38 -53.32
CA GLU A 19 -102.97 -19.07 -53.58
C GLU A 19 -102.36 -18.16 -52.49
N LYS A 20 -103.09 -17.12 -52.07
CA LYS A 20 -102.68 -16.27 -50.94
C LYS A 20 -102.60 -17.03 -49.63
N ARG A 21 -103.55 -17.94 -49.35
CA ARG A 21 -103.52 -18.82 -48.17
C ARG A 21 -102.27 -19.70 -48.17
N ARG A 22 -101.92 -20.31 -49.31
CA ARG A 22 -100.71 -21.12 -49.45
C ARG A 22 -99.43 -20.31 -49.24
N LEU A 23 -99.32 -19.14 -49.86
CA LEU A 23 -98.17 -18.25 -49.69
C LEU A 23 -98.03 -17.80 -48.23
N MET A 24 -99.12 -17.39 -47.59
CA MET A 24 -99.14 -17.01 -46.18
C MET A 24 -98.72 -18.16 -45.26
N HIS A 25 -99.14 -19.38 -45.57
CA HIS A 25 -98.69 -20.56 -44.83
C HIS A 25 -97.18 -20.81 -45.02
N GLY A 26 -96.67 -20.67 -46.24
CA GLY A 26 -95.23 -20.77 -46.54
C GLY A 26 -94.40 -19.76 -45.74
N VAL A 27 -94.79 -18.49 -45.78
CA VAL A 27 -94.16 -17.42 -45.00
C VAL A 27 -94.20 -17.72 -43.50
N LYS A 28 -95.32 -18.22 -42.98
CA LYS A 28 -95.45 -18.58 -41.56
C LYS A 28 -94.48 -19.70 -41.16
N LEU A 29 -94.29 -20.70 -42.02
CA LEU A 29 -93.32 -21.78 -41.79
C LEU A 29 -91.89 -21.25 -41.81
N GLU A 30 -91.54 -20.37 -42.75
CA GLU A 30 -90.23 -19.74 -42.82
C GLU A 30 -89.94 -18.85 -41.59
N ILE A 31 -90.93 -18.07 -41.14
CA ILE A 31 -90.81 -17.27 -39.91
C ILE A 31 -90.54 -18.17 -38.71
N ASN A 32 -91.28 -19.26 -38.56
CA ASN A 32 -91.08 -20.20 -37.45
C ASN A 32 -89.69 -20.83 -37.49
N ARG A 33 -89.25 -21.29 -38.67
CA ARG A 33 -87.91 -21.85 -38.86
C ARG A 33 -86.80 -20.86 -38.51
N ASN A 34 -86.93 -19.62 -38.98
CA ASN A 34 -85.97 -18.56 -38.68
C ASN A 34 -85.98 -18.21 -37.18
N TYR A 35 -87.15 -18.21 -36.53
CA TYR A 35 -87.26 -18.00 -35.10
C TYR A 35 -86.53 -19.09 -34.31
N GLU A 36 -86.72 -20.36 -34.66
CA GLU A 36 -86.01 -21.49 -34.05
C GLU A 36 -84.48 -21.37 -34.24
N GLN A 37 -84.02 -21.01 -35.43
CA GLN A 37 -82.59 -20.78 -35.70
C GLN A 37 -82.01 -19.64 -34.86
N VAL A 38 -82.73 -18.52 -34.74
CA VAL A 38 -82.32 -17.40 -33.90
C VAL A 38 -82.23 -17.81 -32.44
N MET A 39 -83.16 -18.65 -31.96
CA MET A 39 -83.12 -19.15 -30.59
C MET A 39 -81.95 -20.10 -30.36
N ALA A 40 -81.64 -20.98 -31.31
CA ALA A 40 -80.46 -21.86 -31.23
C ALA A 40 -79.15 -21.06 -31.15
N ILE A 41 -78.97 -20.08 -32.05
CA ILE A 41 -77.78 -19.21 -32.05
C ILE A 41 -77.66 -18.40 -30.75
N LYS A 42 -78.78 -17.93 -30.20
CA LYS A 42 -78.78 -17.21 -28.91
C LYS A 42 -78.30 -18.09 -27.75
N GLU A 43 -78.65 -19.36 -27.75
CA GLU A 43 -78.21 -20.29 -26.71
C GLU A 43 -76.72 -20.62 -26.87
N GLU A 44 -76.26 -20.91 -28.09
CA GLU A 44 -74.83 -21.11 -28.39
C GLU A 44 -74.00 -19.89 -27.97
N LEU A 45 -74.49 -18.67 -28.23
CA LEU A 45 -73.84 -17.43 -27.81
C LEU A 45 -73.77 -17.32 -26.27
N ARG A 46 -74.81 -17.75 -25.56
CA ARG A 46 -74.83 -17.78 -24.09
C ARG A 46 -73.78 -18.74 -23.55
N GLU A 47 -73.72 -19.95 -24.08
CA GLU A 47 -72.74 -20.96 -23.67
C GLU A 47 -71.32 -20.48 -23.95
N ALA A 48 -71.06 -19.94 -25.15
CA ALA A 48 -69.76 -19.39 -25.51
C ALA A 48 -69.35 -18.23 -24.57
N LYS A 49 -70.30 -17.37 -24.18
CA LYS A 49 -70.05 -16.27 -23.24
C LYS A 49 -69.64 -16.80 -21.86
N ILE A 50 -70.35 -17.79 -21.33
CA ILE A 50 -70.04 -18.40 -20.03
C ILE A 50 -68.64 -19.03 -20.09
N GLN A 51 -68.33 -19.79 -21.14
CA GLN A 51 -67.01 -20.40 -21.30
C GLN A 51 -65.88 -19.35 -21.39
N LEU A 52 -66.12 -18.25 -22.10
CA LEU A 52 -65.15 -17.16 -22.19
C LEU A 52 -64.92 -16.53 -20.81
N GLU A 53 -65.98 -16.27 -20.05
CA GLU A 53 -65.89 -15.67 -18.72
C GLU A 53 -65.12 -16.58 -17.75
N THR A 54 -65.37 -17.89 -17.78
CA THR A 54 -64.59 -18.87 -17.00
C THR A 54 -63.11 -18.86 -17.40
N LYS A 55 -62.80 -18.80 -18.71
CA LYS A 55 -61.41 -18.72 -19.19
C LYS A 55 -60.71 -17.43 -18.76
N VAL A 56 -61.43 -16.29 -18.78
CA VAL A 56 -60.91 -14.99 -18.33
C VAL A 56 -60.60 -15.03 -16.83
N GLN A 57 -61.50 -15.58 -16.02
CA GLN A 57 -61.26 -15.77 -14.59
C GLN A 57 -60.01 -16.63 -14.34
N HIS A 58 -59.92 -17.79 -15.00
CA HIS A 58 -58.77 -18.67 -14.86
C HIS A 58 -57.44 -18.03 -15.33
N LEU A 59 -57.48 -17.22 -16.39
CA LEU A 59 -56.32 -16.45 -16.83
C LEU A 59 -55.90 -15.41 -15.78
N SER A 60 -56.86 -14.72 -15.17
CA SER A 60 -56.58 -13.72 -14.13
C SER A 60 -55.93 -14.37 -12.90
N GLU A 61 -56.39 -15.54 -12.48
CA GLU A 61 -55.78 -16.32 -11.40
C GLU A 61 -54.35 -16.71 -11.75
N LYS A 62 -54.11 -17.24 -12.95
CA LYS A 62 -52.77 -17.62 -13.41
C LYS A 62 -51.81 -16.43 -13.44
N LEU A 63 -52.27 -15.26 -13.90
CA LEU A 63 -51.47 -14.04 -13.92
C LEU A 63 -51.13 -13.58 -12.49
N PHE A 64 -52.08 -13.67 -11.57
CA PHE A 64 -51.84 -13.37 -10.16
C PHE A 64 -50.79 -14.31 -9.55
N TYR A 65 -50.92 -15.62 -9.78
CA TYR A 65 -49.93 -16.60 -9.31
C TYR A 65 -48.54 -16.35 -9.91
N LEU A 66 -48.46 -15.99 -11.19
CA LEU A 66 -47.19 -15.66 -11.83
C LEU A 66 -46.50 -14.47 -11.15
N GLU A 67 -47.25 -13.41 -10.85
CA GLU A 67 -46.69 -12.24 -10.17
C GLU A 67 -46.23 -12.59 -8.74
N LEU A 68 -46.99 -13.40 -8.02
CA LEU A 68 -46.58 -13.91 -6.70
C LEU A 68 -45.28 -14.72 -6.77
N LEU A 69 -45.15 -15.58 -7.78
CA LEU A 69 -43.94 -16.37 -8.00
C LEU A 69 -42.73 -15.50 -8.30
N LYS A 70 -42.88 -14.45 -9.13
CA LYS A 70 -41.80 -13.48 -9.39
C LYS A 70 -41.34 -12.79 -8.11
N LYS A 71 -42.28 -12.33 -7.26
CA LYS A 71 -41.92 -11.72 -5.97
C LYS A 71 -41.17 -12.69 -5.06
N ARG A 72 -41.56 -13.96 -5.06
CA ARG A 72 -40.86 -15.01 -4.31
C ARG A 72 -39.46 -15.25 -4.86
N GLU A 73 -39.31 -15.32 -6.17
CA GLU A 73 -38.03 -15.48 -6.85
C GLU A 73 -37.08 -14.31 -6.53
N ASP A 74 -37.55 -13.07 -6.64
CA ASP A 74 -36.79 -11.87 -6.28
C ASP A 74 -36.33 -11.91 -4.81
N SER A 75 -37.21 -12.32 -3.90
CA SER A 75 -36.90 -12.43 -2.47
C SER A 75 -35.84 -13.51 -2.20
N ILE A 76 -35.96 -14.68 -2.82
CA ILE A 76 -34.97 -15.76 -2.72
C ILE A 76 -33.64 -15.31 -3.33
N GLY A 77 -33.67 -14.58 -4.44
CA GLY A 77 -32.49 -13.99 -5.08
C GLY A 77 -31.71 -13.08 -4.12
N LYS A 78 -32.41 -12.18 -3.43
CA LYS A 78 -31.81 -11.30 -2.40
C LYS A 78 -31.21 -12.11 -1.25
N GLN A 79 -31.97 -13.06 -0.69
CA GLN A 79 -31.49 -13.93 0.39
C GLN A 79 -30.25 -14.74 -0.01
N LYS A 80 -30.19 -15.23 -1.24
CA LYS A 80 -29.03 -15.95 -1.76
C LYS A 80 -27.78 -15.06 -1.79
N VAL A 81 -27.91 -13.83 -2.26
CA VAL A 81 -26.79 -12.86 -2.28
C VAL A 81 -26.32 -12.57 -0.87
N ASP A 82 -27.24 -12.32 0.07
CA ASP A 82 -26.92 -12.04 1.47
C ASP A 82 -26.20 -13.22 2.13
N LEU A 83 -26.67 -14.46 1.91
CA LEU A 83 -26.03 -15.67 2.43
C LEU A 83 -24.62 -15.88 1.85
N VAL A 84 -24.43 -15.61 0.56
CA VAL A 84 -23.09 -15.68 -0.07
C VAL A 84 -22.15 -14.65 0.54
N ASN A 85 -22.63 -13.43 0.78
CA ASN A 85 -21.84 -12.37 1.42
C ASN A 85 -21.47 -12.74 2.86
N GLN A 86 -22.42 -13.24 3.65
CA GLN A 86 -22.17 -13.72 5.02
C GLN A 86 -21.16 -14.87 5.04
N LYS A 87 -21.30 -15.84 4.13
CA LYS A 87 -20.34 -16.94 3.98
C LYS A 87 -18.93 -16.43 3.68
N SER A 88 -18.80 -15.45 2.80
CA SER A 88 -17.51 -14.84 2.44
C SER A 88 -16.85 -14.17 3.66
N ILE A 89 -17.63 -13.38 4.41
CA ILE A 89 -17.15 -12.71 5.64
C ILE A 89 -16.69 -13.74 6.68
N LEU A 90 -17.51 -14.76 6.94
CA LEU A 90 -17.18 -15.81 7.91
C LEU A 90 -15.94 -16.60 7.49
N LEU A 91 -15.76 -16.85 6.19
CA LEU A 91 -14.58 -17.53 5.67
C LEU A 91 -13.31 -16.69 5.91
N ASN A 92 -13.37 -15.38 5.66
CA ASN A 92 -12.25 -14.47 5.91
C ASN A 92 -11.89 -14.42 7.41
N ILE A 93 -12.89 -14.31 8.29
CA ILE A 93 -12.68 -14.35 9.74
C ILE A 93 -12.04 -15.67 10.16
N LEU A 94 -12.51 -16.80 9.62
CA LEU A 94 -11.95 -18.11 9.93
C LEU A 94 -10.48 -18.21 9.50
N THR A 95 -10.14 -17.74 8.29
CA THR A 95 -8.76 -17.76 7.80
C THR A 95 -7.85 -16.86 8.63
N ASP A 96 -8.33 -15.68 9.03
CA ASP A 96 -7.57 -14.75 9.85
C ASP A 96 -7.34 -15.30 11.25
N THR A 97 -8.37 -15.86 11.88
CA THR A 97 -8.26 -16.50 13.20
C THR A 97 -7.31 -17.68 13.16
N LYS A 98 -7.38 -18.53 12.12
CA LYS A 98 -6.46 -19.66 11.97
C LYS A 98 -5.02 -19.20 11.82
N ARG A 99 -4.77 -18.15 11.02
CA ARG A 99 -3.44 -17.54 10.88
C ARG A 99 -2.92 -17.04 12.23
N LYS A 100 -3.71 -16.23 12.95
CA LYS A 100 -3.33 -15.72 14.27
C LYS A 100 -3.04 -16.84 15.27
N MET A 101 -3.87 -17.88 15.30
CA MET A 101 -3.65 -19.06 16.14
C MET A 101 -2.29 -19.72 15.85
N THR A 102 -1.96 -19.93 14.57
CA THR A 102 -0.65 -20.51 14.21
C THR A 102 0.54 -19.57 14.44
N GLU A 103 0.30 -18.26 14.50
CA GLU A 103 1.31 -17.26 14.85
C GLU A 103 1.58 -17.28 16.34
N GLU A 104 0.54 -17.22 17.16
CA GLU A 104 0.66 -17.34 18.63
C GLU A 104 1.29 -18.68 19.04
N GLU A 105 0.91 -19.79 18.41
CA GLU A 105 1.53 -21.10 18.68
C GLU A 105 3.03 -21.09 18.36
N ARG A 106 3.44 -20.48 17.24
CA ARG A 106 4.85 -20.35 16.87
C ARG A 106 5.61 -19.44 17.85
N ASN A 107 5.01 -18.31 18.22
CA ASN A 107 5.59 -17.36 19.15
C ASN A 107 5.81 -18.03 20.51
N PHE A 108 4.79 -18.73 21.02
CA PHE A 108 4.89 -19.49 22.26
C PHE A 108 5.99 -20.54 22.23
N ILE A 109 6.07 -21.36 21.16
CA ILE A 109 7.13 -22.36 21.01
C ILE A 109 8.52 -21.70 20.98
N THR A 110 8.64 -20.56 20.29
CA THR A 110 9.89 -19.80 20.19
C THR A 110 10.31 -19.23 21.54
N GLU A 111 9.41 -18.55 22.24
CA GLU A 111 9.65 -17.99 23.58
C GLU A 111 10.04 -19.07 24.59
N ILE A 112 9.33 -20.21 24.61
CA ILE A 112 9.66 -21.34 25.49
C ILE A 112 11.04 -21.91 25.14
N THR A 113 11.37 -21.99 23.85
CA THR A 113 12.69 -22.48 23.41
C THR A 113 13.80 -21.51 23.82
N GLU A 114 13.60 -20.21 23.62
CA GLU A 114 14.54 -19.15 24.02
C GLU A 114 14.76 -19.15 25.54
N PHE A 115 13.67 -19.16 26.32
CA PHE A 115 13.72 -19.25 27.78
C PHE A 115 14.48 -20.49 28.23
N ASN A 116 14.15 -21.67 27.69
CA ASN A 116 14.83 -22.91 28.07
C ASN A 116 16.32 -22.88 27.72
N ASN A 117 16.71 -22.25 26.61
CA ASN A 117 18.11 -22.11 26.21
C ASN A 117 18.85 -21.10 27.10
N GLU A 118 18.22 -19.98 27.45
CA GLU A 118 18.80 -18.93 28.31
C GLU A 118 19.12 -19.47 29.71
N TYR A 119 18.18 -20.23 30.29
CA TYR A 119 18.35 -20.80 31.62
C TYR A 119 18.98 -22.21 31.60
N GLY A 120 19.35 -22.73 30.43
CA GLY A 120 19.96 -24.06 30.29
C GLY A 120 19.09 -25.19 30.84
N LEU A 121 17.77 -25.07 30.73
CA LEU A 121 16.79 -26.08 31.15
C LEU A 121 16.67 -27.24 30.15
N THR A 122 17.32 -27.09 28.99
CA THR A 122 17.38 -28.10 27.95
C THR A 122 18.46 -29.15 28.21
N SER A 123 18.28 -30.36 27.68
CA SER A 123 19.23 -31.49 27.80
C SER A 123 20.61 -31.21 27.17
N ASN A 124 20.74 -30.14 26.38
CA ASN A 124 21.97 -29.72 25.71
C ASN A 124 22.69 -28.55 26.44
N ARG A 125 22.36 -28.28 27.71
CA ARG A 125 22.97 -27.24 28.55
C ARG A 125 24.48 -27.17 28.43
N ASP A 126 25.18 -28.30 28.57
CA ASP A 126 26.64 -28.34 28.53
C ASP A 126 27.21 -27.88 27.19
N ILE A 127 26.51 -28.17 26.09
CA ILE A 127 26.91 -27.77 24.74
C ILE A 127 26.71 -26.26 24.56
N LEU A 128 25.59 -25.72 25.03
CA LEU A 128 25.27 -24.28 24.98
C LEU A 128 26.28 -23.46 25.80
N ILE A 129 26.56 -23.88 27.05
CA ILE A 129 27.54 -23.21 27.91
C ILE A 129 28.93 -23.23 27.27
N LYS A 130 29.39 -24.40 26.79
CA LYS A 130 30.69 -24.51 26.10
C LYS A 130 30.77 -23.61 24.88
N LYS A 131 29.70 -23.52 24.08
CA LYS A 131 29.65 -22.64 22.92
C LYS A 131 29.75 -21.18 23.35
N LYS A 132 28.95 -20.75 24.34
CA LYS A 132 28.94 -19.37 24.85
C LYS A 132 30.32 -18.96 25.36
N VAL A 133 30.91 -19.76 26.24
CA VAL A 133 32.27 -19.54 26.77
C VAL A 133 33.30 -19.46 25.65
N LYS A 134 33.20 -20.31 24.63
CA LYS A 134 34.12 -20.26 23.49
C LYS A 134 34.01 -18.96 22.70
N THR A 135 32.80 -18.47 22.41
CA THR A 135 32.61 -17.17 21.75
C THR A 135 33.17 -16.04 22.61
N GLU A 136 32.84 -16.01 23.89
CA GLU A 136 33.28 -14.95 24.81
C GLU A 136 34.81 -14.95 25.01
N MET A 137 35.45 -16.13 25.04
CA MET A 137 36.91 -16.24 25.02
C MET A 137 37.52 -15.68 23.74
N ASN A 138 36.94 -15.98 22.58
CA ASN A 138 37.45 -15.47 21.30
C ASN A 138 37.31 -13.93 21.21
N ASP A 139 36.23 -13.37 21.74
CA ASP A 139 36.00 -11.93 21.76
C ASP A 139 37.04 -11.24 22.65
N LEU A 140 37.27 -11.78 23.85
CA LEU A 140 38.30 -11.27 24.78
C LEU A 140 39.72 -11.43 24.20
N GLU A 141 40.02 -12.53 23.53
CA GLU A 141 41.32 -12.74 22.87
C GLU A 141 41.55 -11.72 21.75
N ASN A 142 40.50 -11.37 20.98
CA ASN A 142 40.58 -10.29 20.00
C ASN A 142 40.82 -8.92 20.65
N GLU A 143 40.11 -8.61 21.74
CA GLU A 143 40.32 -7.36 22.49
C GLU A 143 41.74 -7.29 23.07
N GLU A 144 42.27 -8.38 23.63
CA GLU A 144 43.64 -8.47 24.14
C GLU A 144 44.66 -8.19 23.04
N ASN A 145 44.49 -8.77 21.85
CA ASN A 145 45.37 -8.55 20.71
C ASN A 145 45.36 -7.09 20.25
N ILE A 146 44.18 -6.47 20.15
CA ILE A 146 44.07 -5.04 19.80
C ILE A 146 44.78 -4.17 20.83
N LEU A 147 44.55 -4.43 22.13
CA LEU A 147 45.16 -3.65 23.20
C LEU A 147 46.69 -3.80 23.22
N LYS A 148 47.19 -4.99 22.91
CA LYS A 148 48.63 -5.26 22.79
C LYS A 148 49.26 -4.46 21.65
N ASP A 149 48.64 -4.45 20.47
CA ASP A 149 49.11 -3.66 19.32
C ASP A 149 49.12 -2.15 19.63
N GLU A 150 48.10 -1.67 20.35
CA GLU A 150 48.04 -0.28 20.82
C GLU A 150 49.16 0.04 21.82
N MET A 151 49.42 -0.85 22.79
CA MET A 151 50.51 -0.70 23.75
C MET A 151 51.88 -0.62 23.06
N GLU A 152 52.17 -1.52 22.12
CA GLU A 152 53.42 -1.53 21.35
C GLU A 152 53.60 -0.22 20.56
N SER A 153 52.51 0.29 19.97
CA SER A 153 52.50 1.58 19.26
C SER A 153 52.81 2.76 20.19
N VAL A 154 52.22 2.78 21.39
CA VAL A 154 52.48 3.82 22.40
C VAL A 154 53.91 3.74 22.90
N GLU A 155 54.43 2.54 23.16
CA GLU A 155 55.81 2.35 23.61
C GLU A 155 56.80 2.84 22.55
N HIS A 156 56.60 2.49 21.28
CA HIS A 156 57.43 2.99 20.19
C HIS A 156 57.40 4.52 20.07
N LYS A 157 56.21 5.14 20.16
CA LYS A 157 56.06 6.60 20.15
C LYS A 157 56.75 7.25 21.36
N ASN A 158 56.71 6.62 22.53
CA ASN A 158 57.38 7.11 23.73
C ASN A 158 58.91 7.10 23.58
N VAL A 159 59.46 6.02 22.99
CA VAL A 159 60.89 5.96 22.67
C VAL A 159 61.29 7.08 21.71
N GLN A 160 60.52 7.31 20.64
CA GLN A 160 60.77 8.41 19.70
C GLN A 160 60.67 9.79 20.37
N LEU A 161 59.68 10.00 21.23
CA LEU A 161 59.49 11.24 21.98
C LEU A 161 60.69 11.52 22.90
N ASN A 162 61.17 10.50 23.61
CA ASN A 162 62.36 10.62 24.46
C ASN A 162 63.62 10.97 23.66
N ALA A 163 63.80 10.38 22.48
CA ALA A 163 64.92 10.72 21.58
C ALA A 163 64.84 12.18 21.08
N LEU A 164 63.66 12.65 20.68
CA LEU A 164 63.43 14.04 20.28
C LEU A 164 63.66 15.02 21.45
N GLN A 165 63.27 14.64 22.66
CA GLN A 165 63.50 15.43 23.87
C GLN A 165 65.00 15.60 24.15
N LEU A 166 65.80 14.56 23.95
CA LEU A 166 67.25 14.61 24.10
C LEU A 166 67.88 15.56 23.06
N GLN A 167 67.55 15.39 21.76
CA GLN A 167 68.03 16.27 20.69
C GLN A 167 67.65 17.74 20.92
N LYS A 168 66.43 18.00 21.39
CA LYS A 168 65.98 19.35 21.76
C LYS A 168 66.86 19.95 22.86
N ASN A 169 67.23 19.16 23.87
CA ASN A 169 68.08 19.64 24.96
C ASN A 169 69.51 19.93 24.48
N GLU A 170 70.07 19.07 23.61
CA GLU A 170 71.37 19.27 22.96
C GLU A 170 71.38 20.57 22.14
N LEU A 171 70.41 20.75 21.24
CA LEU A 171 70.26 21.97 20.44
C LEU A 171 70.11 23.23 21.29
N LYS A 172 69.39 23.13 22.42
CA LYS A 172 69.25 24.24 23.37
C LYS A 172 70.60 24.63 23.99
N GLN A 173 71.43 23.64 24.33
CA GLN A 173 72.76 23.86 24.89
C GLN A 173 73.73 24.44 23.85
N ASP A 174 73.66 23.98 22.61
CA ASP A 174 74.43 24.55 21.48
C ASP A 174 74.04 26.00 21.22
N LEU A 175 72.73 26.31 21.27
CA LEU A 175 72.21 27.66 21.09
C LEU A 175 72.73 28.61 22.18
N PHE A 176 72.73 28.19 23.45
CA PHE A 176 73.34 28.98 24.53
C PHE A 176 74.84 29.22 24.30
N THR A 177 75.55 28.21 23.82
CA THR A 177 76.98 28.30 23.51
C THR A 177 77.25 29.30 22.38
N LEU A 178 76.45 29.25 21.30
CA LEU A 178 76.52 30.19 20.19
C LEU A 178 76.18 31.62 20.61
N GLN A 179 75.16 31.81 21.45
CA GLN A 179 74.82 33.12 22.02
C GLN A 179 75.96 33.70 22.86
N SER A 180 76.64 32.89 23.67
CA SER A 180 77.83 33.33 24.40
C SER A 180 78.95 33.75 23.47
N LYS A 181 79.27 32.93 22.46
CA LYS A 181 80.31 33.25 21.46
C LYS A 181 79.98 34.53 20.67
N LEU A 182 78.71 34.71 20.30
CA LEU A 182 78.26 35.91 19.61
C LEU A 182 78.50 37.15 20.48
N LYS A 183 78.16 37.08 21.77
CA LYS A 183 78.40 38.17 22.72
C LYS A 183 79.89 38.51 22.86
N ASP A 184 80.75 37.49 22.92
CA ASP A 184 82.21 37.67 22.98
C ASP A 184 82.73 38.37 21.72
N VAL A 185 82.26 37.96 20.53
CA VAL A 185 82.63 38.59 19.26
C VAL A 185 82.12 40.03 19.18
N GLU A 186 80.87 40.30 19.60
CA GLU A 186 80.33 41.66 19.66
C GLU A 186 81.16 42.56 20.59
N GLU A 187 81.69 42.02 21.69
CA GLU A 187 82.57 42.75 22.60
C GLU A 187 83.94 43.05 21.96
N GLN A 188 84.54 42.07 21.29
CA GLN A 188 85.76 42.28 20.50
C GLN A 188 85.57 43.31 19.37
N VAL A 189 84.42 43.31 18.70
CA VAL A 189 84.08 44.31 17.68
C VAL A 189 83.98 45.70 18.30
N ARG A 190 83.28 45.87 19.43
CA ARG A 190 83.20 47.16 20.14
C ARG A 190 84.58 47.65 20.57
N GLU A 191 85.44 46.76 21.04
CA GLU A 191 86.82 47.08 21.42
C GLU A 191 87.64 47.52 20.20
N ALA A 192 87.57 46.79 19.09
CA ALA A 192 88.23 47.13 17.84
C ALA A 192 87.74 48.48 17.27
N GLU A 193 86.44 48.76 17.32
CA GLU A 193 85.86 50.06 16.96
C GLU A 193 86.37 51.19 17.88
N GLY A 194 86.57 50.91 19.17
CA GLY A 194 87.16 51.83 20.13
C GLY A 194 88.62 52.14 19.83
N ILE A 195 89.43 51.11 19.59
CA ILE A 195 90.85 51.23 19.19
C ILE A 195 90.96 52.01 17.88
N THR A 196 90.13 51.69 16.89
CA THR A 196 90.12 52.37 15.58
C THR A 196 89.83 53.87 15.75
N ARG A 197 88.85 54.23 16.59
CA ARG A 197 88.56 55.64 16.92
C ARG A 197 89.72 56.34 17.63
N CYS A 198 90.41 55.66 18.55
CA CYS A 198 91.59 56.21 19.22
C CYS A 198 92.73 56.47 18.22
N LEU A 199 93.00 55.52 17.32
CA LEU A 199 94.01 55.66 16.26
C LEU A 199 93.65 56.76 15.26
N GLU A 200 92.36 56.93 14.91
CA GLU A 200 91.91 58.05 14.07
C GLU A 200 92.09 59.40 14.76
N ALA A 201 91.77 59.50 16.07
CA ALA A 201 92.01 60.71 16.85
C ALA A 201 93.51 61.02 17.01
N GLU A 202 94.35 59.99 17.16
CA GLU A 202 95.81 60.12 17.17
C GLU A 202 96.34 60.54 15.81
N ARG A 203 95.82 60.00 14.70
CA ARG A 203 96.14 60.44 13.33
C ARG A 203 95.79 61.92 13.12
N ILE A 204 94.65 62.38 13.63
CA ILE A 204 94.26 63.80 13.59
C ILE A 204 95.24 64.65 14.41
N LYS A 205 95.63 64.21 15.63
CA LYS A 205 96.66 64.88 16.46
C LYS A 205 98.04 64.93 15.81
N VAL A 206 98.46 63.88 15.10
CA VAL A 206 99.73 63.86 14.35
C VAL A 206 99.65 64.76 13.11
N GLY A 207 98.45 64.93 12.54
CA GLY A 207 98.16 65.93 11.51
C GLY A 207 98.17 67.38 12.01
N GLU A 208 98.08 67.60 13.33
CA GLU A 208 98.21 68.90 13.99
C GLU A 208 99.65 69.15 14.46
N LYS A 209 100.61 69.13 13.54
CA LYS A 209 101.91 69.86 13.59
C LYS A 209 102.50 69.86 12.17
N PRO A 210 103.37 70.82 11.78
CA PRO A 210 104.18 71.71 12.62
C PRO A 210 104.33 73.15 12.06
N GLN A 211 104.94 74.07 12.83
CA GLN A 211 105.87 75.13 12.38
C GLN A 211 106.13 76.06 13.58
N THR A 212 107.15 75.81 14.40
CA THR A 212 108.49 76.33 14.10
C THR A 212 109.61 75.36 14.42
N ASP A 213 110.12 74.74 13.37
CA ASP A 213 111.56 74.55 13.10
C ASP A 213 111.67 74.79 11.58
N THR A 214 112.56 75.61 11.00
CA THR A 214 113.91 76.08 11.38
C THR A 214 114.12 77.43 10.65
N GLU A 215 115.35 77.93 10.44
CA GLU A 215 115.65 78.72 9.24
C GLU A 215 114.89 78.15 8.03
N CYS A 216 114.02 78.98 7.47
CA CYS A 216 112.96 78.63 6.54
C CYS A 216 113.46 78.14 5.18
N LEU A 217 112.69 77.22 4.60
CA LEU A 217 112.14 77.37 3.24
C LEU A 217 110.67 76.92 3.24
#